data_AF-A0A920PJE2-F1
#
_entry.id   AF-A0A920PJE2-F1
#
_cell.length_a   1.000
_cell.length_b   1.000
_cell.length_c   1.000
_cell.angle_alpha   90.00
_cell.angle_beta   90.00
_cell.angle_gamma   90.00
#
_symmetry.space_group_name_H-M   'P 1'
#
loop_
_entity.id
_entity.type
_entity.pdbx_description
1 polymer ?
#
loop_
_entity_poly.entity_id
_entity_poly.type
_entity_poly.pdbx_seq_one_letter_code
_entity_poly.pdbx_strand_id
1 'polypeptide(L)'
;MRQVHNGSWIFFGRLYGDHVIDMVRNVYKGRVQFHTGDSEIAPGISVHHVGGHTMGMQFVRVMTARGWVVLASDASHFYANFEDSAPFPIVYNVADMLKGFERCDPSRAREITSSRAMTRR
;
A
#
# COMPACT_ATOMS: atom_id res chain seq x y z
N MET A 1 -6.48 -3.39 -39.68
CA MET A 1 -7.17 -4.53 -39.04
C MET A 1 -7.27 -4.24 -37.56
N ARG A 2 -8.48 -4.03 -37.02
CA ARG A 2 -8.76 -3.77 -35.60
C ARG A 2 -9.50 -4.99 -35.07
N GLN A 3 -9.06 -5.56 -33.96
CA GLN A 3 -9.89 -6.01 -32.82
C GLN A 3 -8.94 -6.46 -31.68
N VAL A 4 -8.85 -5.66 -30.61
CA VAL A 4 -9.35 -5.91 -29.24
C VAL A 4 -9.05 -7.29 -28.64
N HIS A 5 -8.27 -7.26 -27.55
CA HIS A 5 -8.56 -8.07 -26.37
C HIS A 5 -8.53 -7.18 -25.10
N ASN A 6 -9.73 -6.95 -24.56
CA ASN A 6 -9.97 -6.73 -23.15
C ASN A 6 -9.56 -8.00 -22.39
N GLY A 7 -8.72 -7.87 -21.37
CA GLY A 7 -8.41 -8.98 -20.46
C GLY A 7 -7.76 -8.41 -19.20
N SER A 8 -8.46 -8.55 -18.07
CA SER A 8 -7.95 -8.24 -16.75
C SER A 8 -6.71 -9.07 -16.45
N TRP A 9 -5.59 -8.43 -16.08
CA TRP A 9 -4.44 -9.16 -15.57
C TRP A 9 -4.18 -8.73 -14.13
N ILE A 10 -4.62 -9.64 -13.28
CA ILE A 10 -4.55 -9.66 -11.83
C ILE A 10 -3.06 -9.79 -11.45
N PHE A 11 -2.63 -9.00 -10.47
CA PHE A 11 -1.25 -8.91 -9.98
C PHE A 11 -0.73 -10.26 -9.44
N PHE A 12 0.06 -11.03 -10.21
CA PHE A 12 1.00 -12.03 -9.68
C PHE A 12 2.05 -12.45 -10.74
N GLY A 13 3.34 -12.38 -10.40
CA GLY A 13 4.42 -13.09 -11.10
C GLY A 13 5.46 -12.22 -11.85
N ARG A 14 6.73 -12.29 -11.39
CA ARG A 14 7.97 -11.71 -11.97
C ARG A 14 7.92 -10.22 -12.35
N LEU A 15 8.77 -9.41 -11.70
CA LEU A 15 9.15 -8.11 -12.25
C LEU A 15 9.99 -8.35 -13.52
N TYR A 16 9.33 -8.43 -14.68
CA TYR A 16 10.01 -8.28 -15.95
C TYR A 16 10.55 -6.84 -16.04
N GLY A 17 11.72 -6.66 -16.65
CA GLY A 17 12.35 -5.34 -16.79
C GLY A 17 11.40 -4.29 -17.39
N ASP A 18 10.51 -4.72 -18.27
CA ASP A 18 9.48 -3.87 -18.88
C ASP A 18 8.54 -3.23 -17.85
N HIS A 19 8.16 -3.93 -16.78
CA HIS A 19 7.27 -3.37 -15.74
C HIS A 19 7.95 -2.24 -14.97
N VAL A 20 9.25 -2.39 -14.67
CA VAL A 20 10.05 -1.34 -14.04
C VAL A 20 10.19 -0.15 -14.98
N ILE A 21 10.48 -0.42 -16.26
CA ILE A 21 10.60 0.63 -17.29
C ILE A 21 9.27 1.39 -17.43
N ASP A 22 8.13 0.70 -17.46
CA ASP A 22 6.82 1.34 -17.58
C ASP A 22 6.47 2.20 -16.36
N MET A 23 6.85 1.75 -15.16
CA MET A 23 6.73 2.55 -13.95
C MET A 23 7.59 3.83 -14.04
N VAL A 24 8.85 3.72 -14.44
CA VAL A 24 9.73 4.89 -14.67
C VAL A 24 9.14 5.83 -15.73
N ARG A 25 8.65 5.30 -16.86
CA ARG A 25 7.97 6.10 -17.89
C ARG A 25 6.76 6.85 -17.33
N ASN A 26 5.98 6.23 -16.44
CA ASN A 26 4.84 6.88 -15.81
C ASN A 26 5.25 8.02 -14.88
N VAL A 27 6.41 7.92 -14.20
CA VAL A 27 6.98 9.04 -13.42
C VAL A 27 7.24 10.24 -14.33
N TYR A 28 7.96 10.04 -15.44
CA TYR A 28 8.28 11.12 -16.38
C TYR A 28 7.05 11.65 -17.13
N LYS A 29 5.98 10.86 -17.26
CA LYS A 29 4.69 11.28 -17.82
C LYS A 29 3.80 12.03 -16.80
N GLY A 30 4.26 12.23 -15.56
CA GLY A 30 3.49 12.90 -14.50
C GLY A 30 2.28 12.08 -14.03
N ARG A 31 2.30 10.75 -14.21
CA ARG A 31 1.20 9.85 -13.83
C ARG A 31 1.39 9.22 -12.45
N VAL A 32 2.35 9.72 -11.68
CA VAL A 32 2.78 9.14 -10.40
C VAL A 32 2.85 10.26 -9.39
N GLN A 33 2.19 10.05 -8.26
CA GLN A 33 2.26 10.93 -7.11
C GLN A 33 2.99 10.17 -5.99
N PHE A 34 4.02 10.80 -5.43
CA PHE A 34 4.74 10.25 -4.30
C PHE A 34 4.11 10.71 -2.99
N HIS A 35 4.04 9.81 -2.02
CA HIS A 35 3.46 10.06 -0.71
C HIS A 35 4.49 9.75 0.38
N THR A 36 4.65 10.68 1.32
CA THR A 36 5.49 10.52 2.50
C THR A 36 4.58 10.35 3.72
N GLY A 37 4.75 9.25 4.46
CA GLY A 37 3.89 8.94 5.60
C GLY A 37 2.48 8.56 5.17
N ASP A 38 1.49 9.02 5.91
CA ASP A 38 0.08 8.71 5.69
C ASP A 38 -0.57 9.79 4.81
N SER A 39 -1.40 9.40 3.84
CA SER A 39 -1.96 10.35 2.87
C SER A 39 -3.31 9.87 2.32
N GLU A 40 -4.27 10.78 2.18
CA GLU A 40 -5.52 10.51 1.46
C GLU A 40 -5.29 10.67 -0.05
N ILE A 41 -5.60 9.63 -0.82
CA ILE A 41 -5.36 9.58 -2.28
C ILE A 41 -6.64 9.75 -3.09
N ALA A 42 -7.80 9.54 -2.46
CA ALA A 42 -9.13 9.84 -2.97
C ALA A 42 -10.09 9.92 -1.76
N PRO A 43 -11.29 10.53 -1.87
CA PRO A 43 -12.23 10.62 -0.76
C PRO A 43 -12.50 9.26 -0.11
N GLY A 44 -12.15 9.13 1.17
CA GLY A 44 -12.31 7.89 1.92
C GLY A 44 -11.30 6.78 1.58
N ILE A 45 -10.25 7.07 0.81
CA ILE A 45 -9.17 6.14 0.47
C ILE A 45 -7.83 6.74 0.87
N SER A 46 -7.10 6.06 1.75
CA SER A 46 -5.81 6.54 2.25
C SER A 46 -4.73 5.47 2.23
N VAL A 47 -3.49 5.90 2.01
CA VAL A 47 -2.27 5.08 2.14
C VAL A 47 -1.59 5.38 3.46
N HIS A 48 -0.93 4.37 4.03
CA HIS A 48 -0.28 4.46 5.33
C HIS A 48 1.09 3.79 5.29
N HIS A 49 2.13 4.56 5.62
CA HIS A 49 3.49 4.04 5.62
C HIS A 49 3.76 3.17 6.85
N VAL A 50 4.37 2.01 6.65
CA VAL A 50 4.59 1.03 7.72
C VAL A 50 5.97 0.37 7.69
N GLY A 51 6.61 0.29 6.52
CA GLY A 51 7.91 -0.36 6.40
C GLY A 51 7.84 -1.87 6.66
N GLY A 52 8.91 -2.42 7.24
CA GLY A 52 8.95 -3.82 7.64
C GLY A 52 9.24 -4.79 6.50
N HIS A 53 8.27 -5.07 5.63
CA HIS A 53 8.49 -5.97 4.49
C HIS A 53 9.47 -5.35 3.46
N THR A 54 9.29 -4.07 3.15
CA THR A 54 10.25 -3.25 2.40
C THR A 54 10.43 -1.90 3.09
N MET A 55 11.50 -1.15 2.75
CA MET A 55 11.71 0.21 3.26
C MET A 55 10.54 1.16 3.00
N GLY A 56 9.80 0.95 1.92
CA GLY A 56 8.73 1.83 1.45
C GLY A 56 7.32 1.26 1.62
N MET A 57 7.15 0.13 2.33
CA MET A 57 5.86 -0.55 2.40
C MET A 57 4.77 0.37 2.94
N GLN A 58 3.62 0.33 2.27
CA GLN A 58 2.39 1.02 2.63
C GLN A 58 1.21 0.05 2.56
N PHE A 59 0.21 0.27 3.41
CA PHE A 59 -1.10 -0.38 3.29
C PHE A 59 -2.18 0.65 2.92
N VAL A 60 -3.32 0.19 2.44
CA VAL A 60 -4.45 1.04 2.04
C VAL A 60 -5.60 0.87 3.01
N ARG A 61 -6.28 1.97 3.34
CA ARG A 61 -7.61 1.95 3.97
C ARG A 61 -8.65 2.48 3.02
N VAL A 62 -9.82 1.85 3.06
CA VAL A 62 -10.98 2.23 2.26
C VAL A 62 -12.18 2.36 3.18
N MET A 63 -12.79 3.54 3.23
CA MET A 63 -14.05 3.76 3.92
C MET A 63 -15.17 3.16 3.07
N THR A 64 -15.91 2.22 3.65
CA THR A 64 -17.07 1.60 3.03
C THR A 64 -18.33 1.92 3.83
N ALA A 65 -19.50 1.56 3.32
CA ALA A 65 -20.75 1.66 4.08
C ALA A 65 -20.76 0.85 5.39
N ARG A 66 -19.83 -0.11 5.55
CA ARG A 66 -19.68 -0.95 6.76
C ARG A 66 -18.53 -0.48 7.65
N GLY A 67 -17.93 0.67 7.37
CA GLY A 67 -16.75 1.20 8.06
C GLY A 67 -15.45 0.94 7.28
N TRP A 68 -14.33 1.08 7.98
CA TRP A 68 -13.00 0.96 7.39
C TRP A 68 -12.65 -0.48 7.04
N VAL A 69 -12.20 -0.69 5.80
CA VAL A 69 -11.54 -1.91 5.34
C VAL A 69 -10.05 -1.62 5.15
N VAL A 70 -9.21 -2.51 5.65
CA VAL A 70 -7.75 -2.45 5.50
C VAL A 70 -7.31 -3.45 4.44
N LEU A 71 -6.61 -2.97 3.42
CA LEU A 71 -5.89 -3.79 2.44
C LEU A 71 -4.42 -3.82 2.87
N ALA A 72 -4.04 -4.85 3.62
CA ALA A 72 -2.75 -4.92 4.30
C ALA A 72 -1.54 -5.05 3.37
N SER A 73 -1.71 -5.52 2.12
CA SER A 73 -0.59 -5.86 1.24
C SER A 73 0.41 -6.79 1.98
N ASP A 74 1.71 -6.71 1.71
CA ASP A 74 2.71 -7.52 2.43
C ASP A 74 3.06 -6.97 3.83
N ALA A 75 2.34 -5.96 4.34
CA ALA A 75 2.45 -5.57 5.75
C ALA A 75 1.97 -6.69 6.68
N SER A 76 1.06 -7.55 6.22
CA SER A 76 0.73 -8.83 6.85
C SER A 76 0.28 -9.85 5.80
N HIS A 77 0.89 -11.03 5.80
CA HIS A 77 0.61 -12.06 4.79
C HIS A 77 -0.59 -12.93 5.17
N PHE A 78 -0.75 -13.19 6.46
CA PHE A 78 -1.84 -13.97 7.05
C PHE A 78 -2.37 -13.27 8.31
N TYR A 79 -3.62 -13.56 8.67
CA TYR A 79 -4.19 -13.05 9.93
C TYR A 79 -3.34 -13.47 11.14
N ALA A 80 -2.90 -14.74 11.19
CA ALA A 80 -2.02 -15.24 12.23
C ALA A 80 -0.71 -14.43 12.39
N ASN A 81 -0.18 -13.83 11.33
CA ASN A 81 1.03 -13.00 11.46
C ASN A 81 0.78 -11.78 12.35
N PHE A 82 -0.37 -11.12 12.21
CA PHE A 82 -0.70 -9.95 13.02
C PHE A 82 -1.25 -10.36 14.39
N GLU A 83 -2.08 -11.41 14.46
CA GLU A 83 -2.72 -11.87 15.71
C GLU A 83 -1.69 -12.44 16.69
N ASP A 84 -0.78 -13.27 16.19
CA ASP A 84 0.24 -13.93 17.01
C ASP A 84 1.55 -13.13 17.08
N SER A 85 1.59 -11.94 16.46
CA SER A 85 2.82 -11.14 16.32
C SER A 85 3.98 -11.97 15.75
N ALA A 86 3.69 -12.76 14.71
CA ALA A 86 4.60 -13.67 14.06
C ALA A 86 5.00 -13.14 12.66
N PRO A 87 6.15 -12.45 12.52
CA PRO A 87 6.60 -11.88 11.25
C PRO A 87 6.81 -12.93 10.16
N PHE A 88 6.62 -12.54 8.90
CA PHE A 88 7.00 -13.40 7.78
C PHE A 88 8.54 -13.51 7.71
N PRO A 89 9.12 -14.65 7.29
CA PRO A 89 10.58 -14.85 7.35
C PRO A 89 11.41 -13.92 6.45
N ILE A 90 10.83 -13.38 5.36
CA ILE A 90 11.53 -12.56 4.38
C ILE A 90 11.04 -11.11 4.51
N VAL A 91 11.79 -10.30 5.25
CA VAL A 91 11.46 -8.90 5.55
C VAL A 91 12.72 -8.04 5.58
N TYR A 92 12.55 -6.74 5.33
CA TYR A 92 13.59 -5.74 5.48
C TYR A 92 13.88 -5.42 6.96
N ASN A 93 12.85 -5.29 7.79
CA ASN A 93 12.98 -4.96 9.22
C ASN A 93 11.84 -5.58 10.04
N VAL A 94 12.18 -6.52 10.94
CA VAL A 94 11.19 -7.19 11.79
C VAL A 94 10.50 -6.23 12.77
N ALA A 95 11.24 -5.29 13.36
CA ALA A 95 10.70 -4.37 14.35
C ALA A 95 9.65 -3.43 13.74
N ASP A 96 9.88 -2.97 12.51
CA ASP A 96 8.92 -2.14 11.79
C ASP A 96 7.70 -2.95 11.33
N MET A 97 7.89 -4.23 10.96
CA MET A 97 6.76 -5.12 10.65
C MET A 97 5.84 -5.33 11.86
N LEU A 98 6.41 -5.57 13.05
CA LEU A 98 5.63 -5.73 14.28
C LEU A 98 4.83 -4.48 14.64
N LYS A 99 5.45 -3.29 14.57
CA LYS A 99 4.72 -2.01 14.69
C LYS A 99 3.65 -1.86 13.61
N GLY A 100 3.88 -2.47 12.45
CA GLY A 100 2.95 -2.46 11.34
C GLY A 100 1.68 -3.25 11.57
N PHE A 101 1.77 -4.38 12.27
CA PHE A 101 0.60 -5.14 12.70
C PHE A 101 -0.34 -4.27 13.55
N GLU A 102 0.21 -3.49 14.48
CA GLU A 102 -0.59 -2.56 15.31
C GLU A 102 -1.27 -1.46 14.48
N ARG A 103 -0.64 -1.00 13.41
CA ARG A 103 -1.20 0.05 12.52
C ARG A 103 -2.25 -0.50 11.55
N CYS A 104 -2.15 -1.79 11.19
CA CYS A 104 -3.10 -2.45 10.31
C CYS A 104 -4.38 -2.90 11.02
N ASP A 105 -4.40 -2.90 12.36
CA ASP A 105 -5.58 -3.27 13.16
C ASP A 105 -6.78 -2.36 12.82
N PRO A 106 -7.85 -2.90 12.21
CA PRO A 106 -9.04 -2.13 11.83
C PRO A 106 -9.74 -1.49 13.05
N SER A 107 -9.64 -2.10 14.23
CA SER A 107 -10.24 -1.57 15.46
C SER A 107 -9.54 -0.30 15.94
N ARG A 108 -8.31 -0.05 15.50
CA ARG A 108 -7.49 1.12 15.83
C ARG A 108 -7.51 2.18 14.73
N ALA A 109 -8.32 2.01 13.69
CA ALA A 109 -8.42 2.96 12.58
C ALA A 109 -9.02 4.31 13.05
N ARG A 110 -8.17 5.28 13.38
CA ARG A 110 -8.56 6.68 13.58
C ARG A 110 -8.64 7.42 12.23
N GLU A 111 -9.50 8.43 12.17
CA GLU A 111 -9.68 9.31 11.00
C GLU A 111 -8.35 10.03 10.67
N ILE A 112 -7.90 9.99 9.41
CA ILE A 112 -6.86 10.92 8.96
C ILE A 112 -7.58 12.25 8.76
N THR A 113 -7.51 13.14 9.75
CA THR A 113 -7.85 14.54 9.51
C THR A 113 -6.76 15.11 8.60
N SER A 114 -7.15 15.59 7.42
CA SER A 114 -6.24 16.16 6.42
C SER A 114 -5.45 17.33 7.02
N SER A 115 -4.23 17.05 7.48
CA SER A 115 -3.30 18.03 8.00
C SER A 115 -2.02 17.97 7.16
N ARG A 116 -1.87 19.00 6.31
CA ARG A 116 -0.69 19.37 5.52
C ARG A 116 -0.32 18.43 4.37
N ALA A 117 -1.00 18.64 3.24
CA ALA A 117 -0.35 18.52 1.95
C ALA A 117 0.82 19.54 1.87
N MET A 118 2.04 19.08 2.13
CA MET A 118 3.25 19.84 1.80
C MET A 118 3.57 19.59 0.33
N THR A 119 2.88 20.33 -0.54
CA THR A 119 3.26 20.46 -1.95
C THR A 119 4.65 21.10 -2.00
N ARG A 120 5.64 20.38 -2.56
CA ARG A 120 6.82 21.03 -3.15
C ARG A 120 6.88 20.68 -4.63
N ARG A 121 7.09 21.75 -5.39
CA ARG A 121 7.15 21.85 -6.85
C ARG A 121 8.21 20.93 -7.44
#